data_AF-A0A965LLV6-F1
#
_entry.id   AF-A0A965LLV6-F1
#
_cell.length_a   1.000
_cell.length_b   1.000
_cell.length_c   1.000
_cell.angle_alpha   90.00
_cell.angle_beta   90.00
_cell.angle_gamma   90.00
#
_symmetry.space_group_name_H-M   'P 1'
#
loop_
_entity.id
_entity.type
_entity.pdbx_description
1 polymer ?
#
loop_
_entity_poly.entity_id
_entity_poly.type
_entity_poly.pdbx_seq_one_letter_code
_entity_poly.pdbx_strand_id
1 'polypeptide(L)'
;MVDLILLANFVATCVMTGVIWFVQWVHYPLLASVPVDRAIDIATDHQRRTGQVLAIPMAVEGFTTLGLLISRPESVQIFWPWFGAVLLAVALGSTVFV
;
A
#
# COMPACT_ATOMS: atom_id res chain seq x y z
N MET A 1 -20.95 8.99 7.66
CA MET A 1 -20.12 7.82 8.05
C MET A 1 -19.32 7.30 6.85
N VAL A 2 -19.96 7.09 5.69
CA VAL A 2 -19.26 6.70 4.45
C VAL A 2 -18.19 7.73 4.03
N ASP A 3 -18.42 9.03 4.22
CA ASP A 3 -17.43 10.06 3.88
C ASP A 3 -16.14 9.95 4.70
N LEU A 4 -16.24 9.52 5.97
CA LEU A 4 -15.07 9.28 6.81
C LEU A 4 -14.28 8.06 6.32
N ILE A 5 -14.99 7.01 5.87
CA ILE A 5 -14.37 5.82 5.27
C ILE A 5 -13.65 6.20 3.98
N LEU A 6 -14.30 7.02 3.14
CA LEU A 6 -13.72 7.52 1.89
C LEU A 6 -12.47 8.37 2.16
N LEU A 7 -12.53 9.28 3.13
CA LEU A 7 -11.39 10.11 3.52
C LEU A 7 -10.24 9.26 4.06
N ALA A 8 -10.54 8.29 4.93
CA ALA A 8 -9.53 7.38 5.48
C ALA A 8 -8.88 6.53 4.38
N ASN A 9 -9.67 6.03 3.42
CA ASN A 9 -9.18 5.32 2.25
C ASN A 9 -8.23 6.21 1.44
N PHE A 10 -8.68 7.41 1.07
CA PHE A 10 -7.90 8.35 0.29
C PHE A 10 -6.56 8.71 0.97
N VAL A 11 -6.59 9.03 2.27
CA VAL A 11 -5.36 9.35 3.03
C VAL A 11 -4.43 8.15 3.10
N ALA A 12 -4.95 6.95 3.37
CA ALA A 12 -4.15 5.74 3.41
C ALA A 12 -3.48 5.45 2.06
N THR A 13 -4.22 5.54 0.95
CA THR A 13 -3.68 5.37 -0.40
C THR A 13 -2.62 6.42 -0.74
N CYS A 14 -2.82 7.68 -0.38
CA CYS A 14 -1.82 8.73 -0.58
C CYS A 14 -0.52 8.46 0.20
N VAL A 15 -0.64 8.02 1.47
CA VAL A 15 0.51 7.64 2.29
C VAL A 15 1.25 6.46 1.66
N MET A 16 0.52 5.40 1.29
CA MET A 16 1.08 4.21 0.64
C MET A 16 1.81 4.57 -0.67
N THR A 17 1.18 5.39 -1.52
CA THR A 17 1.78 5.87 -2.77
C THR A 17 3.08 6.65 -2.50
N GLY A 18 3.05 7.57 -1.55
CA GLY A 18 4.23 8.35 -1.16
C GLY A 18 5.38 7.48 -0.65
N VAL A 19 5.08 6.50 0.21
CA VAL A 19 6.10 5.56 0.72
C VAL A 19 6.67 4.70 -0.41
N ILE A 20 5.82 4.16 -1.30
CA ILE A 20 6.26 3.35 -2.44
C ILE A 20 7.19 4.17 -3.34
N TRP A 21 6.80 5.41 -3.69
CA TRP A 21 7.66 6.29 -4.49
C TRP A 21 8.99 6.60 -3.81
N PHE A 22 8.97 6.92 -2.53
CA PHE A 22 10.19 7.17 -1.77
C PHE A 22 11.10 5.94 -1.76
N VAL A 23 10.54 4.75 -1.56
CA VAL A 23 11.31 3.50 -1.59
C VAL A 23 11.92 3.25 -2.97
N GLN A 24 11.12 3.40 -4.04
CA GLN A 24 11.55 3.12 -5.42
C GLN A 24 12.60 4.12 -5.93
N TRP A 25 12.40 5.42 -5.67
CA TRP A 25 13.30 6.45 -6.18
C TRP A 25 14.53 6.70 -5.31
N VAL A 26 14.44 6.42 -4.01
CA VAL A 26 15.51 6.75 -3.06
C VAL A 26 16.13 5.49 -2.46
N HIS A 27 15.35 4.64 -1.80
CA HIS A 27 15.92 3.53 -1.03
C HIS A 27 16.50 2.41 -1.89
N TYR A 28 15.78 1.93 -2.91
CA TYR A 28 16.27 0.82 -3.74
C TYR A 28 17.53 1.16 -4.54
N PRO A 29 17.68 2.36 -5.14
CA PRO A 29 18.95 2.77 -5.75
C PRO A 29 20.10 2.81 -4.76
N LEU A 30 19.87 3.26 -3.53
CA LEU A 30 20.90 3.27 -2.48
C LEU A 30 21.24 1.86 -2.00
N LEU A 31 20.25 0.96 -1.90
CA LEU A 31 20.45 -0.44 -1.53
C LEU A 31 21.33 -1.17 -2.56
N ALA A 32 21.24 -0.79 -3.85
CA ALA A 32 22.08 -1.35 -4.91
C ALA A 32 23.58 -1.00 -4.77
N SER A 33 23.93 -0.04 -3.90
CA SER A 33 25.34 0.33 -3.64
C SER A 33 26.00 -0.48 -2.53
N VAL A 34 25.25 -1.37 -1.86
CA VAL A 34 25.74 -2.19 -0.75
C VAL A 34 26.70 -3.29 -1.24
N PRO A 35 27.79 -3.58 -0.51
CA PRO A 35 28.69 -4.70 -0.82
C PRO A 35 27.95 -6.04 -0.94
N VAL A 36 28.34 -6.84 -1.95
CA VAL A 36 27.66 -8.09 -2.32
C VAL A 36 27.61 -9.10 -1.16
N ASP A 37 28.62 -9.10 -0.29
CA ASP A 37 28.71 -9.96 0.89
C ASP A 37 27.60 -9.72 1.93
N ARG A 38 26.97 -8.53 1.93
CA ARG A 38 25.86 -8.20 2.84
C ARG A 38 24.56 -7.81 2.13
N ALA A 39 24.53 -7.83 0.80
CA ALA A 39 23.39 -7.36 0.02
C ALA A 39 22.09 -8.10 0.38
N ILE A 40 22.14 -9.43 0.53
CA ILE A 40 20.97 -10.26 0.85
C ILE A 40 20.47 -9.97 2.27
N ASP A 41 21.37 -9.94 3.25
CA ASP A 41 21.01 -9.69 4.65
C ASP A 41 20.38 -8.30 4.81
N ILE A 42 20.95 -7.28 4.17
CA ILE A 42 20.41 -5.92 4.26
C ILE A 42 19.08 -5.80 3.51
N ALA A 43 18.93 -6.45 2.35
CA ALA A 43 17.67 -6.44 1.61
C ALA A 43 16.53 -7.13 2.40
N THR A 44 16.81 -8.28 3.02
CA THR A 44 15.82 -9.02 3.83
C THR A 44 15.44 -8.25 5.10
N ASP A 45 16.41 -7.64 5.77
CA ASP A 45 16.15 -6.82 6.95
C ASP A 45 15.37 -5.55 6.60
N HIS A 46 15.67 -4.92 5.45
CA HIS A 46 14.92 -3.79 4.90
C HIS A 46 13.47 -4.21 4.61
N GLN A 47 13.26 -5.30 3.87
CA GLN A 47 11.91 -5.79 3.55
C GLN A 47 11.09 -6.05 4.82
N ARG A 48 11.68 -6.73 5.82
CA ARG A 48 10.99 -7.04 7.10
C ARG A 48 10.56 -5.76 7.83
N ARG A 49 11.46 -4.77 7.95
CA ARG A 49 11.16 -3.50 8.64
C ARG A 49 10.14 -2.67 7.86
N THR A 50 10.25 -2.61 6.53
CA THR A 50 9.26 -1.94 5.68
C THR A 50 7.88 -2.57 5.84
N GLY A 51 7.77 -3.90 5.85
CA GLY A 51 6.51 -4.61 6.07
C GLY A 51 5.83 -4.25 7.40
N GLN A 52 6.61 -4.11 8.49
CA GLN A 52 6.07 -3.70 9.79
C GLN A 52 5.50 -2.28 9.78
N VAL A 53 6.18 -1.35 9.10
CA VAL A 53 5.72 0.04 8.99
C VAL A 53 4.49 0.16 8.09
N LEU A 54 4.47 -0.59 6.99
CA LEU A 54 3.38 -0.56 6.01
C LEU A 54 2.13 -1.32 6.45
N ALA A 55 2.23 -2.24 7.41
CA ALA A 55 1.09 -3.06 7.83
C ALA A 55 -0.13 -2.24 8.28
N ILE A 56 0.08 -1.15 9.02
CA ILE A 56 -1.00 -0.27 9.50
C ILE A 56 -1.69 0.47 8.33
N PRO A 57 -0.99 1.30 7.53
CA PRO A 57 -1.64 2.02 6.42
C PRO A 57 -2.28 1.06 5.41
N MET A 58 -1.65 -0.09 5.16
CA MET A 58 -2.19 -1.13 4.27
C MET A 58 -3.46 -1.78 4.83
N ALA A 59 -3.52 -2.05 6.14
CA ALA A 59 -4.74 -2.56 6.78
C ALA A 59 -5.88 -1.51 6.72
N VAL A 60 -5.58 -0.24 7.00
CA VAL A 60 -6.57 0.85 6.89
C VAL A 60 -7.11 0.95 5.47
N GLU A 61 -6.24 0.93 4.46
CA GLU A 61 -6.62 0.94 3.04
C GLU A 61 -7.49 -0.27 2.67
N GLY A 62 -7.12 -1.47 3.13
CA GLY A 62 -7.89 -2.71 2.95
C GLY A 62 -9.29 -2.66 3.53
N PHE A 63 -9.42 -2.35 4.83
CA PHE A 63 -10.72 -2.32 5.51
C PHE A 63 -11.61 -1.20 4.98
N THR A 64 -11.05 -0.04 4.67
CA THR A 64 -11.82 1.06 4.10
C THR A 64 -12.30 0.76 2.68
N THR A 65 -11.49 0.07 1.87
CA THR A 65 -11.90 -0.40 0.53
C THR A 65 -13.06 -1.40 0.62
N LEU A 66 -12.98 -2.37 1.53
CA LEU A 66 -14.09 -3.31 1.80
C LEU A 66 -15.35 -2.56 2.26
N GLY A 67 -15.20 -1.56 3.14
CA GLY A 67 -16.30 -0.70 3.58
C GLY A 67 -16.97 0.05 2.43
N LEU A 68 -16.19 0.57 1.47
CA LEU A 68 -16.70 1.29 0.29
C LEU A 68 -17.37 0.36 -0.72
N LEU A 69 -16.98 -0.92 -0.79
CA LEU A 69 -17.67 -1.93 -1.61
C LEU A 69 -19.07 -2.25 -1.06
N ILE A 70 -19.23 -2.27 0.27
CA ILE A 70 -20.52 -2.52 0.93
C ILE A 70 -21.41 -1.27 0.88
N SER A 71 -20.85 -0.12 1.25
CA SER A 71 -21.57 1.14 1.42
C SER A 71 -20.86 2.25 0.66
N ARG A 72 -21.21 2.42 -0.62
CA ARG A 72 -20.69 3.51 -1.46
C ARG A 72 -21.44 4.82 -1.22
N PRO A 73 -20.79 5.98 -1.37
CA PRO A 73 -21.51 7.26 -1.47
C PRO A 73 -22.43 7.25 -2.69
N GLU A 74 -23.63 7.83 -2.58
CA GLU A 74 -24.62 7.87 -3.67
C GLU A 74 -24.09 8.59 -4.93
N SER A 75 -23.21 9.57 -4.74
CA SER A 75 -22.57 10.35 -5.81
C SER A 75 -21.49 9.59 -6.58
N VAL A 76 -21.02 8.44 -6.09
CA VAL A 76 -19.91 7.69 -6.69
C VAL A 76 -20.46 6.50 -7.48
N GLN A 77 -20.14 6.40 -8.76
CA GLN A 77 -20.54 5.26 -9.59
C GLN A 77 -19.98 3.94 -9.04
N ILE A 78 -20.77 2.87 -9.15
CA ILE A 78 -20.41 1.53 -8.64
C ILE A 78 -19.11 0.97 -9.22
N PHE A 79 -18.69 1.44 -10.41
CA PHE A 79 -17.44 1.04 -11.04
C PHE A 79 -16.20 1.40 -10.21
N TRP A 80 -16.16 2.57 -9.57
CA TRP A 80 -14.95 3.09 -8.93
C TRP A 80 -14.48 2.27 -7.71
N PRO A 81 -15.36 1.87 -6.76
CA PRO A 81 -14.96 1.01 -5.66
C PRO A 81 -14.39 -0.34 -6.12
N TRP A 82 -14.98 -0.95 -7.15
CA TRP A 82 -14.49 -2.20 -7.73
C TRP A 82 -13.13 -2.03 -8.41
N PHE A 83 -12.96 -0.95 -9.17
CA PHE A 83 -11.67 -0.65 -9.80
C PHE A 83 -10.56 -0.46 -8.76
N GLY A 84 -10.84 0.33 -7.70
CA GLY A 84 -9.91 0.48 -6.57
C GLY A 84 -9.60 -0.82 -5.85
N ALA A 85 -10.61 -1.66 -5.63
CA ALA A 85 -10.43 -2.97 -5.01
C ALA A 85 -9.55 -3.92 -5.82
N VAL A 86 -9.68 -3.94 -7.16
CA VAL A 86 -8.80 -4.74 -8.03
C VAL A 86 -7.37 -4.24 -7.95
N LEU A 87 -7.14 -2.92 -8.02
CA LEU A 87 -5.79 -2.35 -7.90
C LEU A 87 -5.16 -2.67 -6.54
N LEU A 88 -5.93 -2.53 -5.46
CA LEU A 88 -5.46 -2.87 -4.12
C LEU A 88 -5.16 -4.37 -3.99
N ALA A 89 -5.98 -5.24 -4.57
CA ALA A 89 -5.73 -6.68 -4.57
C ALA A 89 -4.43 -7.04 -5.29
N VAL A 90 -4.13 -6.38 -6.41
CA VAL A 90 -2.85 -6.54 -7.12
C VAL A 90 -1.68 -6.05 -6.26
N ALA A 91 -1.79 -4.85 -5.68
CA ALA A 91 -0.74 -4.27 -4.84
C ALA A 91 -0.46 -5.13 -3.59
N LEU A 92 -1.52 -5.51 -2.87
CA LEU A 92 -1.43 -6.36 -1.68
C LEU A 92 -0.90 -7.75 -2.05
N GLY A 93 -1.39 -8.34 -3.13
CA GLY A 93 -0.90 -9.63 -3.64
C GLY A 93 0.59 -9.58 -3.96
N SER A 94 1.06 -8.50 -4.60
CA SER A 94 2.48 -8.31 -4.88
C SER A 94 3.34 -8.12 -3.63
N THR A 95 2.77 -7.65 -2.52
CA THR A 95 3.53 -7.46 -1.27
C THR A 95 3.55 -8.72 -0.40
N VAL A 96 2.49 -9.53 -0.46
CA VAL A 96 2.34 -10.74 0.37
C VAL A 96 3.00 -11.96 -0.30
N PHE A 97 2.94 -12.06 -1.62
CA PHE A 97 3.36 -13.27 -2.34
C PHE A 97 4.70 -13.15 -3.09
N VAL A 98 5.25 -11.94 -3.25
CA VAL A 98 6.52 -11.68 -3.95
C VAL A 98 7.51 -11.05 -2.97
#